data_AF-A0A952HL13-F1
#
_entry.id   AF-A0A952HL13-F1
#
_cell.length_a   1.000
_cell.length_b   1.000
_cell.length_c   1.000
_cell.angle_alpha   90.00
_cell.angle_beta   90.00
_cell.angle_gamma   90.00
#
_symmetry.space_group_name_H-M   'P 1'
#
loop_
_entity.id
_entity.type
_entity.pdbx_description
1 polymer ?
#
loop_
_entity_poly.entity_id
_entity_poly.type
_entity_poly.pdbx_seq_one_letter_code
_entity_poly.pdbx_strand_id
1 'polypeptide(L)'
;MKELILTIHIILATLWVGGMLFMVFVLSPYVRNLPNSVEIFQKVGKRFSIIGTFIGLPLLFITGIGNMHNLGISFNDLINRTSAY
;
A
#
# COMPACT_ATOMS: atom_id res chain seq x y z
N MET A 1 13.59 -15.82 -9.84
CA MET A 1 12.87 -14.59 -10.27
C MET A 1 11.54 -14.38 -9.55
N LYS A 2 10.72 -15.42 -9.32
CA LYS A 2 9.40 -15.30 -8.66
C LYS A 2 9.48 -14.71 -7.24
N GLU A 3 10.42 -15.18 -6.43
CA GLU A 3 10.67 -14.69 -5.06
C GLU A 3 11.00 -13.19 -4.99
N LEU A 4 11.64 -12.63 -6.03
CA LEU A 4 12.01 -11.22 -6.08
C LEU A 4 10.76 -10.33 -6.20
N ILE A 5 9.80 -10.74 -7.04
CA ILE A 5 8.54 -10.01 -7.26
C ILE A 5 7.70 -10.02 -5.98
N LEU A 6 7.63 -11.17 -5.30
CA LEU A 6 6.96 -11.29 -4.01
C LEU A 6 7.64 -10.42 -2.94
N THR A 7 8.97 -10.45 -2.85
CA THR A 7 9.73 -9.64 -1.89
C THR A 7 9.49 -8.15 -2.12
N ILE A 8 9.57 -7.69 -3.38
CA ILE A 8 9.28 -6.30 -3.74
C ILE A 8 7.83 -5.94 -3.39
N HIS A 9 6.87 -6.81 -3.69
CA HIS A 9 5.47 -6.59 -3.34
C HIS A 9 5.28 -6.42 -1.83
N ILE A 10 5.88 -7.30 -1.01
CA ILE A 10 5.80 -7.22 0.45
C ILE A 10 6.46 -5.95 0.98
N ILE A 11 7.63 -5.56 0.46
CA ILE A 11 8.30 -4.31 0.87
C ILE A 11 7.42 -3.11 0.55
N LEU A 12 6.83 -3.06 -0.65
CA LEU A 12 5.90 -2.00 -1.03
C LEU A 12 4.65 -2.00 -0.14
N ALA A 13 4.15 -3.17 0.23
CA ALA A 13 2.93 -3.32 1.02
C ALA A 13 3.18 -2.85 2.45
N THR A 14 4.30 -3.25 3.05
CA THR A 14 4.71 -2.81 4.38
C THR A 14 4.98 -1.30 4.43
N LEU A 15 5.59 -0.72 3.38
CA LEU A 15 5.81 0.72 3.29
C LEU A 15 4.48 1.48 3.17
N TRP A 16 3.55 1.00 2.35
CA TRP A 16 2.24 1.62 2.18
C TRP A 16 1.38 1.53 3.44
N VAL A 17 1.20 0.32 3.99
CA VAL A 17 0.42 0.10 5.23
C VAL A 17 1.08 0.81 6.42
N GLY A 18 2.39 0.66 6.57
CA GLY A 18 3.15 1.30 7.64
C GLY A 18 3.07 2.82 7.59
N GLY A 19 3.12 3.42 6.40
CA GLY A 19 2.95 4.86 6.22
C GLY A 19 1.53 5.34 6.59
N MET A 20 0.49 4.58 6.24
CA MET A 20 -0.89 4.90 6.66
C MET A 20 -1.04 4.83 8.18
N LEU A 21 -0.47 3.79 8.82
CA LEU A 21 -0.46 3.65 10.27
C LEU A 21 0.32 4.78 10.94
N PHE A 22 1.47 5.16 10.40
CA PHE A 22 2.25 6.30 10.90
C PHE A 22 1.45 7.61 10.88
N MET A 23 0.73 7.88 9.79
CA MET A 23 -0.12 9.07 9.66
C MET A 23 -1.20 9.14 10.77
N VAL A 24 -1.81 7.99 11.09
CA VAL A 24 -2.90 7.91 12.08
C VAL A 24 -2.36 7.86 13.51
N PHE A 25 -1.41 6.99 13.80
CA PHE A 25 -0.96 6.71 15.17
C PHE A 25 0.15 7.64 15.67
N VAL A 26 0.96 8.20 14.77
CA VAL A 26 2.11 9.03 15.17
C VAL A 26 1.85 10.49 14.81
N LEU A 27 1.55 10.77 13.54
CA LEU A 27 1.41 12.16 13.08
C LEU A 27 0.15 12.81 13.65
N SER A 28 -1.00 12.13 13.64
CA SER A 28 -2.25 12.70 14.16
C SER A 28 -2.14 13.19 15.61
N PRO A 29 -1.70 12.36 16.60
CA PRO A 29 -1.61 12.84 17.98
C PRO A 29 -0.52 13.88 18.17
N TYR A 30 0.60 13.80 17.43
CA TYR A 30 1.67 14.79 17.49
C TYR A 30 1.20 16.18 17.03
N VAL A 31 0.51 16.23 15.89
CA VAL A 31 0.11 17.49 15.27
C VAL A 31 -1.11 18.10 15.99
N ARG A 32 -1.93 17.30 16.70
CA ARG A 32 -3.16 17.79 17.35
C ARG A 32 -2.95 18.95 18.32
N ASN A 33 -1.78 19.02 18.98
CA ASN A 33 -1.50 20.02 20.01
C ASN A 33 -0.79 21.27 19.46
N LEU A 34 -0.50 21.33 18.15
CA LEU A 34 0.18 22.46 17.53
C LEU A 34 -0.83 23.53 17.07
N PRO A 35 -0.44 24.81 17.06
CA PRO A 35 -1.20 25.83 16.32
C PRO A 35 -1.20 25.45 14.83
N ASN A 36 -2.33 25.61 14.15
CA ASN A 36 -2.54 25.19 12.76
C ASN A 36 -2.45 23.66 12.51
N SER A 37 -2.80 22.86 13.50
CA SER A 37 -2.80 21.39 13.43
C SER A 37 -3.47 20.82 12.16
N VAL A 38 -4.62 21.36 11.77
CA VAL A 38 -5.36 20.92 10.57
C VAL A 38 -4.56 21.18 9.29
N GLU A 39 -3.96 22.35 9.14
CA GLU A 39 -3.22 22.73 7.94
C GLU A 39 -1.95 21.87 7.78
N ILE A 40 -1.23 21.65 8.88
CA ILE A 40 -0.02 20.82 8.91
C ILE A 40 -0.38 19.38 8.56
N PHE A 41 -1.43 18.83 9.18
CA PHE A 41 -1.88 17.47 8.90
C PHE A 41 -2.30 17.31 7.44
N GLN A 42 -3.03 18.28 6.87
CA GLN A 42 -3.43 18.25 5.45
C GLN A 42 -2.23 18.35 4.50
N LYS A 43 -1.26 19.23 4.77
CA LYS A 43 -0.05 19.36 3.93
C LYS A 43 0.78 18.09 3.92
N VAL A 44 1.02 17.50 5.10
CA VAL A 44 1.77 16.23 5.21
C VAL A 44 0.97 15.08 4.61
N GLY A 45 -0.32 14.98 4.91
CA GLY A 45 -1.20 13.96 4.37
C GLY A 45 -1.34 14.01 2.86
N LYS A 46 -1.38 15.20 2.25
CA LYS A 46 -1.41 15.34 0.79
C LYS A 46 -0.13 14.85 0.14
N ARG A 47 1.04 15.19 0.70
CA ARG A 47 2.34 14.67 0.23
C ARG A 47 2.44 13.16 0.38
N PHE A 48 2.04 12.65 1.54
CA PHE A 48 2.02 11.22 1.80
C PHE A 48 1.06 10.48 0.85
N SER A 49 -0.14 11.00 0.62
CA SER A 49 -1.13 10.36 -0.25
C SER A 49 -0.69 10.35 -1.73
N ILE A 50 0.04 11.36 -2.20
CA ILE A 50 0.64 11.35 -3.55
C ILE A 50 1.67 10.22 -3.68
N ILE A 51 2.53 10.02 -2.67
CA ILE A 51 3.59 9.01 -2.74
C ILE A 51 3.03 7.61 -2.45
N GLY A 52 2.32 7.46 -1.33
CA GLY A 52 1.74 6.19 -0.89
C GLY A 52 0.58 5.77 -1.77
N THR A 53 -0.47 6.58 -1.88
CA THR A 53 -1.71 6.17 -2.56
C THR A 53 -1.58 6.25 -4.07
N PHE A 54 -1.05 7.34 -4.63
CA PHE A 54 -1.01 7.48 -6.10
C PHE A 54 0.12 6.71 -6.77
N ILE A 55 1.26 6.50 -6.12
CA ILE A 55 2.39 5.75 -6.69
C ILE A 55 2.45 4.33 -6.11
N GLY A 56 2.35 4.20 -4.78
CA GLY A 56 2.43 2.90 -4.11
C GLY A 56 1.26 1.96 -4.45
N LEU A 57 0.02 2.46 -4.48
CA LEU A 57 -1.15 1.61 -4.74
C LEU A 57 -1.13 0.99 -6.16
N PRO A 58 -0.85 1.74 -7.25
CA PRO A 58 -0.71 1.13 -8.57
C PRO A 58 0.45 0.14 -8.66
N LEU A 59 1.59 0.45 -8.02
CA LEU A 59 2.74 -0.47 -7.99
C LEU A 59 2.38 -1.79 -7.29
N LEU A 60 1.65 -1.70 -6.17
CA LEU A 60 1.13 -2.87 -5.46
C LEU A 60 0.17 -3.68 -6.31
N PHE A 61 -0.71 -3.00 -7.04
CA PHE A 61 -1.66 -3.65 -7.92
C PHE A 61 -0.96 -4.41 -9.06
N ILE A 62 0.01 -3.77 -9.72
CA ILE A 62 0.80 -4.37 -10.81
C ILE A 62 1.62 -5.56 -10.29
N THR A 63 2.31 -5.40 -9.17
CA THR A 63 3.13 -6.47 -8.58
C THR A 63 2.27 -7.63 -8.06
N GLY A 64 1.07 -7.36 -7.55
CA GLY A 64 0.10 -8.38 -7.15
C GLY A 64 -0.39 -9.22 -8.34
N ILE A 65 -0.77 -8.57 -9.45
CA ILE A 65 -1.14 -9.26 -10.70
C ILE A 65 0.03 -10.08 -11.24
N GLY A 66 1.24 -9.51 -11.23
CA GLY A 66 2.45 -10.23 -11.64
C GLY A 66 2.70 -11.47 -10.79
N ASN A 67 2.41 -11.42 -9.49
CA ASN A 67 2.52 -12.58 -8.62
C ASN A 67 1.48 -13.66 -8.94
N MET A 68 0.22 -13.27 -9.22
CA MET A 68 -0.81 -14.21 -9.68
C MET A 68 -0.42 -14.93 -10.96
N HIS A 69 0.09 -14.20 -11.96
CA HIS A 69 0.55 -14.80 -13.21
C HIS A 69 1.72 -15.77 -12.97
N ASN A 70 2.63 -15.45 -12.05
CA ASN A 70 3.74 -16.34 -11.68
C ASN A 70 3.30 -17.62 -10.95
N LEU A 71 2.18 -17.54 -10.22
CA LEU A 71 1.53 -18.67 -9.54
C LEU A 71 0.64 -19.50 -10.49
N GLY A 72 0.43 -19.05 -11.73
CA GLY A 72 -0.44 -19.71 -12.70
C GLY A 72 -1.93 -19.58 -12.38
N ILE A 73 -2.29 -18.64 -11.50
CA ILE A 73 -3.67 -18.39 -11.06
C ILE A 73 -4.30 -17.37 -11.99
N SER A 74 -5.41 -17.73 -12.63
CA SER A 74 -6.18 -16.81 -13.47
C SER A 74 -7.06 -15.91 -12.62
N PHE A 75 -7.39 -14.72 -13.13
CA PHE A 75 -8.34 -13.83 -12.47
C PHE A 75 -9.73 -14.48 -12.29
N ASN A 76 -10.09 -15.39 -13.20
CA ASN A 76 -11.32 -16.17 -13.09
C ASN A 76 -11.30 -17.14 -11.90
N ASP A 77 -10.14 -17.62 -11.47
CA ASP A 77 -10.03 -18.54 -10.32
C ASP A 77 -10.30 -17.80 -9.01
N LEU A 78 -9.95 -16.50 -8.94
CA LEU A 78 -10.25 -15.65 -7.78
C LEU A 78 -11.76 -15.41 -7.60
N ILE A 79 -12.48 -15.26 -8.72
CA ILE A 79 -13.93 -15.00 -8.69
C ILE A 79 -14.69 -16.30 -8.45
N ASN A 80 -14.30 -17.38 -9.12
CA ASN A 80 -15.00 -18.65 -9.04
C ASN A 80 -14.60 -19.50 -7.82
N ARG A 81 -13.66 -19.01 -7.00
CA ARG A 81 -13.05 -19.74 -5.86
C ARG A 81 -12.61 -21.16 -6.24
N THR A 82 -12.26 -21.38 -7.49
CA THR A 82 -11.80 -22.67 -7.99
C THR A 82 -10.29 -22.73 -7.81
N SER A 83 -9.82 -22.65 -6.57
CA SER A 83 -8.41 -22.93 -6.28
C SER A 83 -8.22 -24.45 -6.36
N ALA A 84 -7.35 -24.91 -7.26
CA ALA A 84 -6.90 -26.30 -7.30
C ALA A 84 -5.89 -26.64 -6.18
N TYR A 85 -5.59 -25.65 -5.32
CA TYR A 85 -4.83 -25.75 -4.07
C TYR A 85 -5.75 -25.54 -2.87
#